data_AF-A0A3N9UQA2-F1
#
_entry.id   AF-A0A3N9UQA2-F1
#
_cell.length_a   1.000
_cell.length_b   1.000
_cell.length_c   1.000
_cell.angle_alpha   90.00
_cell.angle_beta   90.00
_cell.angle_gamma   90.00
#
_symmetry.space_group_name_H-M   'P 1'
#
loop_
_entity.id
_entity.type
_entity.pdbx_description
1 polymer ?
#
loop_
_entity_poly.entity_id
_entity_poly.type
_entity_poly.pdbx_seq_one_letter_code
_entity_poly.pdbx_strand_id
1 'polypeptide(L)'
;MCSLAILAIAGLLVQTAFAAAAVNSTEESVEVQIIAINDLHGQLEPPSGSVTLYYNKTGKPYQAQVGGIEYLATQVKGLKATNPNTVIVSAGDNIGASTLLSSQFHEEPTIEALSQIGLEYSAVGNHEFDNGLEELKRMQYG
;
A
#
# COMPACT_ATOMS: atom_id res chain seq x y z
N MET A 1 28.66 -39.30 -76.21
CA MET A 1 27.51 -38.55 -76.76
C MET A 1 26.40 -38.58 -75.73
N CYS A 2 25.75 -37.43 -75.52
CA CYS A 2 24.58 -37.16 -74.67
C CYS A 2 24.76 -37.16 -73.14
N SER A 3 24.76 -35.94 -72.62
CA SER A 3 24.41 -35.49 -71.28
C SER A 3 23.17 -36.16 -70.69
N LEU A 4 23.19 -36.35 -69.36
CA LEU A 4 22.01 -36.12 -68.53
C LEU A 4 22.43 -35.46 -67.21
N ALA A 5 21.71 -34.39 -66.91
CA ALA A 5 21.95 -33.45 -65.82
C ALA A 5 21.64 -34.07 -64.45
N ILE A 6 22.48 -33.79 -63.46
CA ILE A 6 22.15 -34.00 -62.05
C ILE A 6 21.92 -32.61 -61.45
N LEU A 7 20.66 -32.31 -61.16
CA LEU A 7 20.23 -31.22 -60.28
C LEU A 7 20.91 -31.43 -58.91
N ALA A 8 21.85 -30.57 -58.55
CA ALA A 8 22.28 -30.41 -57.16
C ALA A 8 21.60 -29.16 -56.61
N ILE A 9 20.66 -29.39 -55.70
CA ILE A 9 19.84 -28.40 -55.02
C ILE A 9 20.74 -27.42 -54.28
N ALA A 10 20.68 -26.15 -54.66
CA ALA A 10 21.30 -25.05 -53.93
C ALA A 10 20.53 -24.82 -52.63
N GLY A 11 20.95 -25.48 -51.55
CA GLY A 11 20.51 -25.18 -50.19
C GLY A 11 21.16 -23.88 -49.71
N LEU A 12 20.55 -22.74 -50.03
CA LEU A 12 20.93 -21.46 -49.46
C LEU A 12 20.46 -21.41 -48.00
N LEU A 13 21.34 -21.76 -47.06
CA LEU A 13 21.15 -21.50 -45.64
C LEU A 13 21.22 -19.99 -45.40
N VAL A 14 20.08 -19.31 -45.52
CA VAL A 14 19.92 -17.95 -45.01
C VAL A 14 19.85 -18.05 -43.48
N GLN A 15 21.00 -17.95 -42.81
CA GLN A 15 21.02 -17.64 -41.39
C GLN A 15 20.62 -16.17 -41.24
N THR A 16 19.32 -15.93 -41.01
CA THR A 16 18.88 -14.63 -40.49
C THR A 16 19.40 -14.51 -39.06
N ALA A 17 20.57 -13.90 -38.90
CA ALA A 17 21.02 -13.43 -37.60
C ALA A 17 20.09 -12.30 -37.18
N PHE A 18 19.06 -12.62 -36.40
CA PHE A 18 18.43 -11.63 -35.53
C PHE A 18 19.47 -11.29 -34.46
N ALA A 19 20.29 -10.28 -34.73
CA ALA A 19 20.94 -9.55 -33.66
C ALA A 19 19.82 -8.87 -32.88
N ALA A 20 19.33 -9.54 -31.84
CA ALA A 20 18.63 -8.85 -30.78
C ALA A 20 19.66 -7.86 -30.23
N ALA A 21 19.54 -6.60 -30.63
CA ALA A 21 20.23 -5.53 -29.94
C ALA A 21 19.79 -5.65 -28.48
N ALA A 22 20.69 -6.14 -27.64
CA ALA A 22 20.49 -6.08 -26.20
C ALA A 22 20.35 -4.59 -25.89
N VAL A 23 19.11 -4.17 -25.65
CA VAL A 23 18.84 -2.88 -25.03
C VAL A 23 19.47 -3.01 -23.66
N ASN A 24 20.68 -2.49 -23.51
CA ASN A 24 21.25 -2.20 -22.20
C ASN A 24 20.43 -1.03 -21.64
N SER A 25 19.23 -1.34 -21.15
CA SER A 25 18.50 -0.45 -20.27
C SER A 25 19.26 -0.46 -18.94
N THR A 26 20.17 0.48 -18.78
CA THR A 26 20.70 0.89 -17.47
C THR A 26 19.63 1.69 -16.73
N GLU A 27 18.39 1.18 -16.69
CA GLU A 27 17.33 1.78 -15.89
C GLU A 27 17.67 1.46 -14.44
N GLU A 28 18.15 2.45 -13.71
CA GLU A 28 18.38 2.33 -12.28
C GLU A 28 17.04 2.03 -11.61
N SER A 29 16.95 0.86 -10.96
CA SER A 29 15.77 0.48 -10.20
C SER A 29 15.66 1.33 -8.94
N VAL A 30 14.51 1.94 -8.72
CA VAL A 30 14.20 2.63 -7.46
C VAL A 30 13.42 1.67 -6.56
N GLU A 31 13.91 1.44 -5.35
CA GLU A 31 13.14 0.76 -4.32
C GLU A 31 12.09 1.72 -3.75
N VAL A 32 10.82 1.32 -3.79
CA VAL A 32 9.68 2.07 -3.25
C VAL A 32 9.07 1.29 -2.10
N GLN A 33 8.83 1.96 -0.97
CA GLN A 33 8.11 1.40 0.16
C GLN A 33 6.69 1.96 0.19
N ILE A 34 5.70 1.07 0.33
CA ILE A 34 4.30 1.45 0.49
C ILE A 34 3.86 1.02 1.89
N ILE A 35 3.48 1.98 2.72
CA ILE A 35 2.83 1.73 4.00
C ILE A 35 1.34 1.93 3.78
N ALA A 36 0.58 0.85 3.84
CA ALA A 36 -0.86 0.86 3.60
C ALA A 36 -1.65 0.60 4.88
N ILE A 37 -2.69 1.40 5.11
CA ILE A 37 -3.72 1.17 6.13
C ILE A 37 -5.10 1.08 5.49
N ASN A 38 -6.08 0.62 6.25
CA ASN A 38 -7.50 0.58 5.88
C ASN A 38 -8.33 0.52 7.17
N ASP A 39 -9.61 0.87 7.07
CA ASP A 39 -10.62 0.61 8.11
C ASP A 39 -10.20 1.12 9.50
N LEU A 40 -9.58 2.31 9.55
CA LEU A 40 -9.17 2.91 10.81
C LEU A 40 -10.38 3.27 11.66
N HIS A 41 -11.48 3.69 11.03
CA HIS A 41 -12.74 4.08 11.69
C HIS A 41 -12.52 5.01 12.89
N GLY A 42 -11.61 5.97 12.81
CA GLY A 42 -11.29 6.87 13.93
C GLY A 42 -10.88 6.19 15.25
N GLN A 43 -10.24 5.02 15.16
CA GLN A 43 -9.68 4.29 16.32
C GLN A 43 -8.36 4.95 16.75
N LEU A 44 -8.51 6.15 17.31
CA LEU A 44 -7.39 6.98 17.75
C LEU A 44 -6.71 6.44 19.00
N GLU A 45 -7.45 5.75 19.85
CA GLU A 45 -6.92 5.10 21.04
C GLU A 45 -6.91 3.58 20.86
N PRO A 46 -6.00 2.86 21.54
CA PRO A 46 -6.09 1.41 21.62
C PRO A 46 -7.46 0.98 22.18
N PRO A 47 -8.10 -0.06 21.60
CA PRO A 47 -9.35 -0.58 22.12
C PRO A 47 -9.15 -1.08 23.56
N SER A 48 -10.22 -1.02 24.35
CA SER A 48 -10.17 -1.51 25.73
C SER A 48 -9.85 -3.01 25.78
N GLY A 49 -8.92 -3.39 26.66
CA GLY A 49 -8.54 -4.78 26.89
C GLY A 49 -7.25 -5.16 26.18
N SER A 50 -7.06 -6.46 25.96
CA SER A 50 -5.87 -6.99 25.32
C SER A 50 -6.23 -8.07 24.33
N VAL A 51 -5.49 -8.12 23.23
CA VAL A 51 -5.63 -9.14 22.19
C VAL A 51 -4.61 -10.25 22.46
N THR A 52 -5.03 -11.51 22.34
CA THR A 52 -4.10 -12.64 22.37
C THR A 52 -3.37 -12.71 21.04
N LEU A 53 -2.07 -12.48 21.05
CA LEU A 53 -1.25 -12.49 19.84
C LEU A 53 -0.83 -13.92 19.47
N TYR A 54 -0.41 -14.70 20.48
CA TYR A 54 -0.01 -16.09 20.31
C TYR A 54 -0.03 -16.82 21.66
N TYR A 55 0.08 -18.15 21.61
CA TYR A 55 0.29 -18.99 22.79
C TYR A 55 1.77 -19.42 22.85
N ASN A 56 2.40 -19.29 24.01
CA ASN A 56 3.78 -19.74 24.18
C ASN A 56 3.88 -21.28 24.20
N LYS A 57 5.10 -21.81 24.29
CA LYS A 57 5.37 -23.27 24.31
C LYS A 57 4.69 -24.03 25.45
N THR A 58 4.24 -23.34 26.51
CA THR A 58 3.52 -23.93 27.65
C THR A 58 2.01 -23.74 27.55
N GLY A 59 1.49 -23.26 26.41
CA GLY A 59 0.06 -23.00 26.19
C GLY A 59 -0.48 -21.77 26.90
N LYS A 60 0.37 -20.88 27.43
CA LYS A 60 -0.06 -19.62 28.06
C LYS A 60 -0.24 -18.54 26.98
N PRO A 61 -1.35 -17.78 26.97
CA PRO A 61 -1.55 -16.70 26.02
C PRO A 61 -0.57 -15.55 26.32
N TYR A 62 0.04 -15.03 25.26
CA TYR A 62 0.69 -13.72 25.25
C TYR A 62 -0.34 -12.70 24.77
N GLN A 63 -0.63 -11.72 25.62
CA GLN A 63 -1.62 -10.68 25.34
C GLN A 63 -0.96 -9.31 25.36
N ALA A 64 -1.40 -8.43 24.46
CA ALA A 64 -0.96 -7.05 24.39
C ALA A 64 -2.13 -6.14 24.02
N GLN A 65 -2.04 -4.86 24.41
CA GLN A 65 -2.82 -3.82 23.75
C GLN A 65 -2.26 -3.62 22.34
N VAL A 66 -3.14 -3.43 21.36
CA VAL A 66 -2.78 -3.28 19.94
C VAL A 66 -3.55 -2.10 19.37
N GLY A 67 -3.02 -1.46 18.32
CA GLY A 67 -3.65 -0.29 17.71
C GLY A 67 -3.33 1.01 18.44
N GLY A 68 -4.17 2.02 18.22
CA GLY A 68 -3.90 3.39 18.62
C GLY A 68 -3.10 4.17 17.56
N ILE A 69 -3.46 5.43 17.39
CA ILE A 69 -2.85 6.31 16.38
C ILE A 69 -1.39 6.60 16.70
N GLU A 70 -1.02 6.61 17.98
CA GLU A 70 0.34 6.78 18.48
C GLU A 70 1.24 5.60 18.12
N TYR A 71 0.69 4.38 18.16
CA TYR A 71 1.40 3.18 17.74
C TYR A 71 1.64 3.21 16.24
N LEU A 72 0.60 3.53 15.45
CA LEU A 72 0.72 3.69 14.01
C LEU A 72 1.76 4.76 13.65
N ALA A 73 1.70 5.94 14.27
CA ALA A 73 2.66 7.02 14.04
C ALA A 73 4.11 6.61 14.34
N THR A 74 4.32 5.87 15.43
CA THR A 74 5.65 5.36 15.80
C THR A 74 6.20 4.40 14.75
N GLN A 75 5.36 3.46 14.29
CA GLN A 75 5.74 2.48 13.28
C GLN A 75 6.02 3.13 11.93
N VAL A 76 5.14 4.05 11.49
CA VAL A 76 5.33 4.81 10.25
C VAL A 76 6.62 5.62 10.30
N LYS A 77 6.89 6.32 11.41
CA LYS A 77 8.14 7.08 11.57
C LYS A 77 9.37 6.19 11.49
N GLY A 78 9.34 5.00 12.10
CA GLY A 78 10.43 4.04 12.04
C GLY A 78 10.68 3.51 10.63
N LEU A 79 9.60 3.18 9.91
CA LEU A 79 9.68 2.65 8.54
C LEU A 79 10.13 3.71 7.53
N LYS A 80 9.62 4.94 7.62
CA LYS A 80 10.09 6.07 6.78
C LYS A 80 11.58 6.36 6.95
N ALA A 81 12.16 6.05 8.12
CA ALA A 81 13.59 6.22 8.36
C ALA A 81 14.45 5.16 7.65
N THR A 82 13.88 4.04 7.18
CA THR A 82 14.61 2.98 6.47
C THR A 82 14.64 3.17 4.96
N ASN A 83 13.65 3.87 4.39
CA ASN A 83 13.58 4.15 2.96
C ASN A 83 13.02 5.57 2.71
N PRO A 84 13.78 6.49 2.09
CA PRO A 84 13.27 7.83 1.76
C PRO A 84 12.16 7.82 0.69
N ASN A 85 12.09 6.78 -0.15
CA ASN A 85 11.05 6.60 -1.16
C ASN A 85 9.85 5.85 -0.55
N THR A 86 9.32 6.37 0.55
CA THR A 86 8.16 5.80 1.26
C THR A 86 6.92 6.64 1.01
N VAL A 87 5.84 5.99 0.58
CA VAL A 87 4.51 6.58 0.49
C VAL A 87 3.58 5.96 1.52
N ILE A 88 2.75 6.77 2.18
CA ILE A 88 1.70 6.30 3.08
C ILE A 88 0.35 6.45 2.41
N VAL A 89 -0.41 5.35 2.34
CA VAL A 89 -1.70 5.28 1.66
C VAL A 89 -2.77 4.64 2.54
N SER A 90 -4.03 5.00 2.30
CA SER A 90 -5.20 4.38 2.92
C SER A 90 -6.19 3.88 1.88
N ALA A 91 -6.77 2.70 2.14
CA ALA A 91 -7.82 2.12 1.30
C ALA A 91 -9.24 2.64 1.61
N GLY A 92 -9.39 3.62 2.51
CA GLY A 92 -10.67 4.18 2.92
C GLY A 92 -11.15 3.68 4.28
N ASP A 93 -12.35 4.09 4.66
CA ASP A 93 -12.93 3.89 5.99
C ASP A 93 -11.98 4.36 7.10
N ASN A 94 -11.35 5.52 6.88
CA ASN A 94 -10.56 6.17 7.91
C ASN A 94 -11.46 6.75 9.00
N ILE A 95 -12.64 7.22 8.60
CA ILE A 95 -13.65 7.87 9.45
C ILE A 95 -14.99 7.13 9.34
N GLY A 96 -15.94 7.50 10.19
CA GLY A 96 -17.25 6.84 10.31
C GLY A 96 -17.16 5.51 11.06
N ALA A 97 -18.28 5.09 11.65
CA ALA A 97 -18.32 4.10 12.74
C ALA A 97 -17.30 4.37 13.87
N SER A 98 -16.92 5.64 14.06
CA SER A 98 -15.80 6.00 14.91
C SER A 98 -16.10 6.03 16.39
N THR A 99 -15.04 5.92 17.20
CA THR A 99 -15.12 6.22 18.64
C THR A 99 -15.61 7.65 18.91
N LEU A 100 -16.07 7.89 20.14
CA LEU A 100 -16.53 9.22 20.56
C LEU A 100 -15.44 10.30 20.40
N LEU A 101 -14.18 9.93 20.56
CA LEU A 101 -13.04 10.84 20.41
C LEU A 101 -12.94 11.44 19.00
N SER A 102 -13.36 10.71 17.98
CA SER A 102 -13.41 11.21 16.60
C SER A 102 -14.79 11.77 16.25
N SER A 103 -15.85 11.00 16.49
CA SER A 103 -17.21 11.33 16.02
C SER A 103 -17.81 12.58 16.67
N GLN A 104 -17.47 12.87 17.94
CA GLN A 104 -17.94 14.09 18.63
C GLN A 104 -17.44 15.38 17.98
N PHE A 105 -16.37 15.29 17.19
CA PHE A 105 -15.68 16.41 16.55
C PHE A 105 -15.71 16.29 15.02
N HIS A 106 -16.80 15.72 14.48
CA HIS A 106 -17.01 15.58 13.03
C HIS A 106 -15.82 14.93 12.31
N GLU A 107 -15.19 13.94 12.97
CA GLU A 107 -14.08 13.17 12.42
C GLU A 107 -12.76 13.95 12.19
N GLU A 108 -12.72 15.24 12.53
CA GLU A 108 -11.54 16.11 12.36
C GLU A 108 -10.29 15.59 13.09
N PRO A 109 -10.37 15.09 14.35
CA PRO A 109 -9.19 14.56 15.03
C PRO A 109 -8.52 13.41 14.27
N THR A 110 -9.31 12.60 13.55
CA THR A 110 -8.78 11.49 12.75
C THR A 110 -8.04 11.97 11.51
N ILE A 111 -8.62 12.92 10.79
CA ILE A 111 -7.98 13.51 9.60
C ILE A 111 -6.72 14.28 10.01
N GLU A 112 -6.76 15.04 11.11
CA GLU A 112 -5.58 15.74 11.63
C GLU A 112 -4.46 14.78 12.01
N ALA A 113 -4.77 13.68 12.70
CA ALA A 113 -3.76 12.71 13.10
C ALA A 113 -3.14 11.98 11.88
N LEU A 114 -3.94 11.59 10.90
CA LEU A 114 -3.45 10.99 9.65
C LEU A 114 -2.60 11.98 8.83
N SER A 115 -2.98 13.25 8.81
CA SER A 115 -2.18 14.31 8.19
C SER A 115 -0.82 14.46 8.89
N GLN A 116 -0.76 14.37 10.23
CA GLN A 116 0.50 14.45 10.98
C GLN A 116 1.39 13.21 10.80
N ILE A 117 0.79 12.03 10.63
CA ILE A 117 1.50 10.79 10.27
C ILE A 117 2.11 10.90 8.86
N GLY A 118 1.49 11.72 8.01
CA GLY A 118 1.90 11.96 6.63
C GLY A 118 1.22 11.04 5.64
N LEU A 119 -0.06 10.73 5.85
CA LEU A 119 -0.90 10.07 4.85
C LEU A 119 -0.98 10.94 3.59
N GLU A 120 -0.60 10.39 2.44
CA GLU A 120 -0.54 11.14 1.17
C GLU A 120 -1.76 10.89 0.29
N TYR A 121 -2.23 9.65 0.27
CA TYR A 121 -3.35 9.24 -0.57
C TYR A 121 -4.35 8.43 0.25
N SER A 122 -5.63 8.72 0.08
CA SER A 122 -6.70 7.89 0.60
C SER A 122 -7.72 7.64 -0.50
N ALA A 123 -8.15 6.40 -0.64
CA ALA A 123 -9.43 6.12 -1.26
C ALA A 123 -10.57 6.55 -0.32
N VAL A 124 -11.77 6.64 -0.88
CA VAL A 124 -13.01 6.75 -0.10
C VAL A 124 -13.60 5.35 0.04
N GLY A 125 -13.87 4.95 1.27
CA GLY A 125 -14.67 3.77 1.60
C GLY A 125 -16.14 4.14 1.74
N ASN A 126 -16.95 3.24 2.29
CA ASN A 126 -18.38 3.51 2.44
C ASN A 126 -18.68 4.44 3.62
N HIS A 127 -17.88 4.43 4.67
CA HIS A 127 -18.10 5.21 5.88
C HIS A 127 -17.71 6.68 5.74
N GLU A 128 -16.88 7.04 4.76
CA GLU A 128 -16.67 8.44 4.35
C GLU A 128 -17.97 9.14 3.89
N PHE A 129 -19.02 8.38 3.59
CA PHE A 129 -20.33 8.90 3.17
C PHE A 129 -21.39 8.92 4.28
N ASP A 130 -21.06 8.54 5.52
CA ASP A 130 -22.04 8.40 6.62
C ASP A 130 -22.82 9.71 6.88
N ASN A 131 -22.15 10.85 6.77
CA ASN A 131 -22.74 12.18 6.94
C ASN A 131 -23.10 12.86 5.61
N GLY A 132 -23.05 12.11 4.50
CA GLY A 132 -23.40 12.56 3.15
C GLY A 132 -22.24 13.23 2.38
N LEU A 133 -22.49 13.46 1.10
CA LEU A 133 -21.49 13.98 0.15
C LEU A 133 -20.98 15.38 0.49
N GLU A 134 -21.85 16.23 1.02
CA GLU A 134 -21.46 17.60 1.39
C GLU A 134 -20.48 17.60 2.56
N GLU A 135 -20.66 16.70 3.53
CA GLU A 135 -19.70 16.53 4.63
C GLU A 135 -18.38 15.95 4.14
N LEU A 136 -18.40 14.95 3.27
CA LEU A 136 -17.18 14.41 2.66
C LEU A 136 -16.38 15.52 1.94
N LYS A 137 -17.05 16.40 1.18
CA LYS A 137 -16.40 17.54 0.54
C LYS A 137 -15.88 18.56 1.55
N ARG A 138 -16.61 18.80 2.65
CA ARG A 138 -16.13 19.66 3.75
C ARG A 138 -14.83 19.09 4.33
N MET A 139 -14.78 17.79 4.59
CA MET A 139 -13.56 17.14 5.08
C MET A 139 -12.41 17.20 4.07
N GLN A 140 -12.70 17.11 2.77
CA GLN A 140 -11.67 17.12 1.72
C GLN A 140 -11.11 18.52 1.42
N TYR A 141 -11.94 19.58 1.49
CA TYR A 141 -11.61 20.92 0.99
C TYR A 141 -11.77 22.06 2.01
N GLY A 142 -12.35 21.78 3.18
CA GLY A 142 -12.74 22.77 4.19
C GLY A 142 -11.67 23.12 5.20
#